data_AF-R4SBB3-F1
#
_entry.id   AF-R4SBB3-F1
#
_cell.length_a   1.000
_cell.length_b   1.000
_cell.length_c   1.000
_cell.angle_alpha   90.00
_cell.angle_beta   90.00
_cell.angle_gamma   90.00
#
_symmetry.space_group_name_H-M   'P 1'
#
loop_
_entity.id
_entity.type
_entity.pdbx_description
1 polymer ?
#
loop_
_entity_poly.entity_id
_entity_poly.type
_entity_poly.pdbx_seq_one_letter_code
_entity_poly.pdbx_strand_id
1 'polypeptide(L)'
;IDDVYDVYGTLDELELFTDAVQRWDVNAMDQLPHYMKISFLALHNSINEIAFDALKEQGRHIIPYLKEVWTDLCKAYLVEAKWYNSGYIPTLEEYIDNALISVGVRVVLLHGYCFITTKEAPELFQEYHNITRHTSMVVRLTDDLGTSSDEMKRGDVSKSIQCYM
;
A
#
# COMPACT_ATOMS: atom_id res chain seq x y z
N ILE A 1 3.52 5.52 5.91
CA ILE A 1 3.99 5.18 4.54
C ILE A 1 3.19 6.00 3.56
N ASP A 2 1.86 5.97 3.66
CA ASP A 2 0.96 6.92 2.99
C ASP A 2 1.49 8.36 2.95
N ASP A 3 1.68 8.99 4.13
CA ASP A 3 2.28 10.34 4.25
C ASP A 3 3.64 10.52 3.53
N VAL A 4 4.44 9.45 3.42
CA VAL A 4 5.72 9.52 2.70
C VAL A 4 5.47 9.76 1.21
N TYR A 5 4.42 9.19 0.63
CA TYR A 5 4.09 9.29 -0.79
C TYR A 5 3.29 10.54 -1.16
N ASP A 6 2.31 10.93 -0.36
CA ASP A 6 1.38 12.02 -0.71
C ASP A 6 1.78 13.39 -0.15
N VAL A 7 2.69 13.45 0.85
CA VAL A 7 3.11 14.71 1.49
C VAL A 7 4.61 14.97 1.44
N TYR A 8 5.44 14.00 1.83
CA TYR A 8 6.86 14.29 2.15
C TYR A 8 7.84 14.00 1.02
N GLY A 9 7.66 12.91 0.29
CA GLY A 9 8.64 12.40 -0.67
C GLY A 9 8.61 13.10 -2.00
N THR A 10 9.80 13.33 -2.58
CA THR A 10 9.91 13.70 -4.00
C THR A 10 9.72 12.48 -4.88
N LEU A 11 9.26 12.66 -6.12
CA LEU A 11 8.97 11.53 -7.01
C LEU A 11 10.19 10.59 -7.20
N ASP A 12 11.40 11.13 -7.35
CA ASP A 12 12.64 10.34 -7.48
C ASP A 12 12.91 9.50 -6.21
N GLU A 13 12.68 10.07 -5.03
CA GLU A 13 12.82 9.34 -3.76
C GLU A 13 11.75 8.24 -3.61
N LEU A 14 10.53 8.48 -4.08
CA LEU A 14 9.42 7.51 -4.05
C LEU A 14 9.67 6.32 -4.98
N GLU A 15 10.29 6.54 -6.14
CA GLU A 15 10.70 5.46 -7.02
C GLU A 15 11.74 4.55 -6.35
N LEU A 16 12.74 5.14 -5.67
CA LEU A 16 13.73 4.38 -4.92
C LEU A 16 13.11 3.64 -3.72
N PHE A 17 12.17 4.27 -3.01
CA PHE A 17 11.48 3.64 -1.89
C PHE A 17 10.64 2.44 -2.35
N THR A 18 9.92 2.59 -3.47
CA THR A 18 9.12 1.52 -4.08
C THR A 18 10.03 0.35 -4.51
N ASP A 19 11.17 0.64 -5.14
CA ASP A 19 12.15 -0.38 -5.53
C ASP A 19 12.74 -1.11 -4.31
N ALA A 20 13.05 -0.39 -3.23
CA ALA A 20 13.54 -0.99 -2.00
C ALA A 20 12.53 -1.97 -1.38
N VAL A 21 11.24 -1.60 -1.32
CA VAL A 21 10.16 -2.49 -0.87
C VAL A 21 10.00 -3.69 -1.80
N GLN A 22 10.04 -3.48 -3.11
CA GLN A 22 9.91 -4.57 -4.10
C GLN A 22 11.08 -5.57 -4.02
N ARG A 23 12.31 -5.10 -3.82
CA ARG A 23 13.47 -5.97 -3.62
C ARG A 23 13.38 -6.70 -2.29
N TRP A 24 12.88 -6.02 -1.26
CA TRP A 24 12.83 -6.53 0.11
C TRP A 24 14.23 -6.91 0.60
N ASP A 25 15.21 -6.05 0.28
CA ASP A 25 16.61 -6.19 0.65
C ASP A 25 17.01 -4.99 1.51
N VAL A 26 17.52 -5.25 2.71
CA VAL A 26 17.95 -4.18 3.63
C VAL A 26 19.03 -3.30 3.01
N ASN A 27 19.88 -3.83 2.12
CA ASN A 27 20.94 -3.05 1.49
C ASN A 27 20.40 -2.04 0.47
N ALA A 28 19.19 -2.26 -0.07
CA ALA A 28 18.56 -1.28 -0.97
C ALA A 28 18.28 0.05 -0.26
N MET A 29 18.19 0.05 1.08
CA MET A 29 17.96 1.26 1.87
C MET A 29 19.09 2.28 1.73
N ASP A 30 20.32 1.88 1.39
CA ASP A 30 21.48 2.77 1.36
C ASP A 30 21.30 3.95 0.40
N GLN A 31 20.51 3.75 -0.66
CA GLN A 31 20.17 4.75 -1.67
C GLN A 31 19.06 5.72 -1.22
N LEU A 32 18.36 5.42 -0.12
CA LEU A 32 17.26 6.23 0.38
C LEU A 32 17.74 7.42 1.23
N PRO A 33 16.98 8.53 1.26
CA PRO A 33 17.21 9.59 2.24
C PRO A 33 16.97 9.08 3.66
N HIS A 34 17.55 9.76 4.66
CA HIS A 34 17.57 9.27 6.05
C HIS A 34 16.17 9.01 6.64
N TYR A 35 15.18 9.85 6.35
CA TYR A 35 13.83 9.66 6.87
C TYR A 35 13.16 8.41 6.27
N MET A 36 13.34 8.17 4.97
CA MET A 36 12.86 6.96 4.30
C MET A 36 13.57 5.70 4.76
N LYS A 37 14.87 5.79 5.09
CA LYS A 37 15.61 4.67 5.72
C LYS A 37 14.91 4.20 6.99
N ILE A 38 14.47 5.14 7.83
CA ILE A 38 13.74 4.84 9.07
C ILE A 38 12.40 4.18 8.73
N SER A 39 11.62 4.75 7.81
CA SER A 39 10.31 4.19 7.42
C SER A 39 10.43 2.78 6.81
N PHE A 40 11.39 2.57 5.91
CA PHE A 40 11.65 1.28 5.29
C PHE A 40 12.11 0.24 6.32
N LEU A 41 13.05 0.62 7.20
CA LEU A 41 13.55 -0.30 8.22
C LEU A 41 12.47 -0.69 9.24
N ALA A 42 11.61 0.26 9.63
CA ALA A 42 10.46 -0.02 10.49
C ALA A 42 9.52 -1.02 9.81
N LEU A 43 9.14 -0.77 8.55
CA LEU A 43 8.32 -1.71 7.77
C LEU A 43 8.98 -3.09 7.67
N HIS A 44 10.21 -3.16 7.20
CA HIS A 44 10.95 -4.40 6.97
C HIS A 44 11.06 -5.21 8.27
N ASN A 45 11.42 -4.58 9.39
CA ASN A 45 11.58 -5.29 10.65
C ASN A 45 10.25 -5.79 11.20
N SER A 46 9.20 -4.95 11.21
CA SER A 46 7.88 -5.36 11.71
C SER A 46 7.29 -6.52 10.91
N ILE A 47 7.43 -6.50 9.58
CA ILE A 47 6.91 -7.59 8.74
C ILE A 47 7.71 -8.88 8.91
N ASN A 48 9.04 -8.80 9.05
CA ASN A 48 9.85 -9.99 9.31
C ASN A 48 9.62 -10.55 10.73
N GLU A 49 9.33 -9.71 11.72
CA GLU A 49 8.95 -10.14 13.07
C GLU A 49 7.62 -10.92 13.04
N ILE A 50 6.60 -10.36 12.39
CA ILE A 50 5.31 -11.04 12.20
C ILE A 50 5.49 -12.40 11.49
N ALA A 51 6.32 -12.43 10.45
CA ALA A 51 6.57 -13.66 9.72
C ALA A 51 7.39 -14.68 10.53
N PHE A 52 8.29 -14.22 11.38
CA PHE A 52 9.03 -15.06 12.30
C PHE A 52 8.09 -15.72 13.31
N ASP A 53 7.16 -14.97 13.90
CA ASP A 53 6.17 -15.51 14.83
C ASP A 53 5.27 -16.53 14.16
N ALA A 54 4.78 -16.25 12.94
CA ALA A 54 4.00 -17.20 12.17
C ALA A 54 4.78 -18.50 11.84
N LEU A 55 6.08 -18.38 11.53
CA LEU A 55 6.93 -19.55 11.29
C LEU A 55 7.14 -20.36 12.57
N LYS A 56 7.42 -19.68 13.69
CA LYS A 56 7.69 -20.29 14.98
C LYS A 56 6.47 -21.00 15.57
N GLU A 57 5.31 -20.37 15.51
CA GLU A 57 4.09 -20.86 16.18
C GLU A 57 3.26 -21.77 15.28
N GLN A 58 3.31 -21.55 13.97
CA GLN A 58 2.40 -22.22 13.02
C GLN A 58 3.14 -22.96 11.90
N GLY A 59 4.47 -22.86 11.82
CA GLY A 59 5.27 -23.51 10.78
C GLY A 59 5.11 -22.90 9.38
N ARG A 60 4.54 -21.69 9.27
CA ARG A 60 4.19 -21.07 7.98
C ARG A 60 5.19 -19.99 7.57
N HIS A 61 5.72 -20.10 6.36
CA HIS A 61 6.59 -19.08 5.76
C HIS A 61 5.75 -18.06 4.98
N ILE A 62 5.39 -16.95 5.63
CA ILE A 62 4.45 -15.95 5.08
C ILE A 62 5.09 -14.68 4.49
N ILE A 63 6.42 -14.55 4.57
CA ILE A 63 7.16 -13.39 4.01
C ILE A 63 6.76 -13.11 2.55
N PRO A 64 6.67 -14.11 1.64
CA PRO A 64 6.37 -13.82 0.24
C PRO A 64 5.04 -13.10 0.04
N TYR A 65 4.01 -13.45 0.83
CA TYR A 65 2.68 -12.86 0.73
C TYR A 65 2.62 -11.46 1.31
N LEU A 66 3.25 -11.24 2.47
CA LEU A 66 3.31 -9.91 3.08
C LEU A 66 4.10 -8.97 2.19
N LYS A 67 5.24 -9.43 1.65
CA LYS A 67 6.04 -8.68 0.67
C LYS A 67 5.22 -8.30 -0.56
N GLU A 68 4.45 -9.23 -1.12
CA GLU A 68 3.61 -8.97 -2.30
C GLU A 68 2.62 -7.83 -2.05
N VAL A 69 1.80 -7.91 -0.99
CA VAL A 69 0.78 -6.87 -0.74
C VAL A 69 1.38 -5.52 -0.40
N TRP A 70 2.52 -5.46 0.28
CA TRP A 70 3.22 -4.20 0.55
C TRP A 70 3.85 -3.61 -0.71
N THR A 71 4.34 -4.46 -1.61
CA THR A 71 4.84 -4.05 -2.92
C THR A 71 3.72 -3.46 -3.75
N ASP A 72 2.57 -4.12 -3.81
CA ASP A 72 1.39 -3.65 -4.56
C ASP A 72 0.88 -2.31 -4.00
N LEU A 73 0.83 -2.18 -2.66
CA LEU A 73 0.44 -0.93 -2.00
C LEU A 73 1.40 0.22 -2.36
N CYS A 74 2.71 0.01 -2.24
CA CYS A 74 3.70 1.04 -2.59
C CYS A 74 3.65 1.43 -4.07
N LYS A 75 3.41 0.48 -4.97
CA LYS A 75 3.21 0.77 -6.40
C LYS A 75 1.95 1.59 -6.64
N ALA A 76 0.85 1.30 -5.95
CA ALA A 76 -0.39 2.06 -6.06
C ALA A 76 -0.20 3.51 -5.59
N TYR A 77 0.51 3.72 -4.47
CA TYR A 77 0.89 5.06 -4.03
C TYR A 77 1.81 5.77 -5.02
N LEU A 78 2.76 5.08 -5.63
CA LEU A 78 3.63 5.67 -6.65
C LEU A 78 2.85 6.13 -7.88
N VAL A 79 1.81 5.38 -8.30
CA VAL A 79 0.92 5.80 -9.39
C VAL A 79 0.18 7.08 -9.04
N GLU A 80 -0.38 7.19 -7.83
CA GLU A 80 -1.05 8.40 -7.34
C GLU A 80 -0.10 9.60 -7.27
N ALA A 81 1.11 9.40 -6.74
CA ALA A 81 2.15 10.44 -6.72
C ALA A 81 2.55 10.90 -8.13
N LYS A 82 2.60 9.99 -9.10
CA LYS A 82 2.86 10.33 -10.52
C LYS A 82 1.73 11.14 -11.13
N TRP A 83 0.47 10.78 -10.85
CA TRP A 83 -0.69 11.54 -11.31
C TRP A 83 -0.67 12.96 -10.73
N TYR A 84 -0.47 13.08 -9.42
CA TYR A 84 -0.36 14.38 -8.75
C TYR A 84 0.77 15.24 -9.33
N ASN A 85 1.99 14.71 -9.42
CA ASN A 85 3.16 15.48 -9.84
C ASN A 85 3.13 15.87 -11.34
N SER A 86 2.39 15.11 -12.17
CA SER A 86 2.18 15.44 -13.59
C SER A 86 0.96 16.34 -13.84
N GLY A 87 0.13 16.56 -12.83
CA GLY A 87 -1.17 17.23 -12.96
C GLY A 87 -2.19 16.42 -13.76
N TYR A 88 -1.97 15.11 -13.92
CA TYR A 88 -2.88 14.22 -14.61
C TYR A 88 -4.10 13.93 -13.73
N ILE A 89 -5.29 14.06 -14.32
CA ILE A 89 -6.55 13.69 -13.68
C ILE A 89 -7.02 12.40 -14.36
N PRO A 90 -6.97 11.25 -13.66
CA PRO A 90 -7.46 9.99 -14.20
C PRO A 90 -8.98 10.02 -14.37
N THR A 91 -9.50 9.10 -15.19
CA THR A 91 -10.94 8.82 -15.18
C THR A 91 -11.35 8.22 -13.83
N LEU A 92 -12.63 8.32 -13.43
CA LEU A 92 -13.10 7.66 -12.21
C LEU A 92 -12.78 6.15 -12.20
N GLU A 93 -12.95 5.46 -13.33
CA GLU A 93 -12.65 4.03 -13.44
C GLU A 93 -11.17 3.73 -13.19
N GLU A 94 -10.28 4.45 -13.88
CA GLU A 94 -8.83 4.33 -13.71
C GLU A 94 -8.38 4.67 -12.29
N TYR A 95 -8.93 5.74 -11.71
CA TYR A 95 -8.67 6.11 -10.31
C TYR A 95 -9.06 4.97 -9.38
N ILE A 96 -10.29 4.48 -9.48
CA ILE A 96 -10.82 3.45 -8.58
C ILE A 96 -9.99 2.16 -8.69
N ASP A 97 -9.60 1.74 -9.89
CA ASP A 97 -8.80 0.53 -10.06
C ASP A 97 -7.47 0.57 -9.28
N ASN A 98 -6.81 1.74 -9.23
CA ASN A 98 -5.63 1.94 -8.40
C ASN A 98 -5.99 2.17 -6.91
N ALA A 99 -7.01 2.97 -6.66
CA ALA A 99 -7.38 3.45 -5.33
C ALA A 99 -7.93 2.35 -4.41
N LEU A 100 -8.45 1.26 -4.99
CA LEU A 100 -8.82 0.04 -4.28
C LEU A 100 -7.61 -0.70 -3.69
N ILE A 101 -6.41 -0.49 -4.25
CA ILE A 101 -5.16 -1.02 -3.73
C ILE A 101 -4.57 -0.02 -2.72
N SER A 102 -4.51 1.27 -3.07
CA SER A 102 -3.88 2.31 -2.24
C SER A 102 -4.55 2.53 -0.89
N VAL A 103 -5.85 2.20 -0.77
CA VAL A 103 -6.59 2.28 0.50
C VAL A 103 -6.11 1.24 1.55
N GLY A 104 -5.22 0.31 1.19
CA GLY A 104 -4.52 -0.55 2.16
C GLY A 104 -5.34 -1.69 2.77
N VAL A 105 -6.62 -1.84 2.42
CA VAL A 105 -7.51 -2.90 2.94
C VAL A 105 -6.93 -4.30 2.71
N ARG A 106 -6.34 -4.55 1.54
CA ARG A 106 -5.71 -5.85 1.22
C ARG A 106 -4.58 -6.20 2.19
N VAL A 107 -3.78 -5.20 2.58
CA VAL A 107 -2.70 -5.36 3.58
C VAL A 107 -3.30 -5.74 4.93
N VAL A 108 -4.28 -4.98 5.42
CA VAL A 108 -4.92 -5.22 6.72
C VAL A 108 -5.56 -6.61 6.79
N LEU A 109 -6.31 -7.00 5.75
CA LEU A 109 -6.96 -8.31 5.69
C LEU A 109 -5.95 -9.46 5.68
N LEU A 110 -4.85 -9.35 4.91
CA LEU A 110 -3.83 -10.39 4.89
C LEU A 110 -3.16 -10.54 6.26
N HIS A 111 -2.85 -9.42 6.94
CA HIS A 111 -2.28 -9.48 8.28
C HIS A 111 -3.23 -10.19 9.24
N GLY A 112 -4.51 -9.79 9.29
CA GLY A 112 -5.51 -10.43 10.14
C GLY A 112 -5.65 -11.93 9.84
N TYR A 113 -5.69 -12.30 8.57
CA TYR A 113 -5.77 -13.71 8.16
C TYR A 113 -4.56 -14.54 8.60
N CYS A 114 -3.35 -13.99 8.46
CA CYS A 114 -2.14 -14.65 8.91
C CYS A 114 -2.14 -14.94 10.41
N PHE A 115 -2.94 -14.23 11.22
CA PHE A 115 -3.10 -14.51 12.64
C PHE A 115 -4.27 -15.45 12.97
N ILE A 116 -5.34 -15.44 12.17
CA ILE A 116 -6.59 -16.15 12.48
C ILE A 116 -6.59 -17.59 11.97
N THR A 117 -5.85 -17.92 10.91
CA THR A 117 -5.94 -19.24 10.27
C THR A 117 -4.61 -19.80 9.77
N THR A 118 -4.57 -21.12 9.65
CA THR A 118 -3.44 -21.90 9.14
C THR A 118 -3.58 -22.25 7.66
N LYS A 119 -4.69 -21.89 7.00
CA LYS A 119 -4.88 -22.08 5.55
C LYS A 119 -3.85 -21.25 4.77
N GLU A 120 -3.47 -21.71 3.58
CA GLU A 120 -2.46 -21.02 2.77
C GLU A 120 -3.02 -19.70 2.21
N ALA A 121 -2.22 -18.62 2.26
CA ALA A 121 -2.60 -17.29 1.81
C ALA A 121 -3.05 -17.17 0.33
N PRO A 122 -2.60 -17.99 -0.64
CA PRO A 122 -3.10 -17.95 -2.02
C PRO A 122 -4.58 -18.30 -2.15
N GLU A 123 -5.07 -19.23 -1.31
CA GLU A 123 -6.50 -19.60 -1.29
C GLU A 123 -7.35 -18.40 -0.87
N LEU A 124 -6.83 -17.55 0.03
CA LEU A 124 -7.51 -16.34 0.49
C LEU A 124 -7.75 -15.34 -0.65
N PHE A 125 -6.73 -15.04 -1.46
CA PHE A 125 -6.86 -14.02 -2.51
C PHE A 125 -7.83 -14.43 -3.60
N GLN A 126 -7.96 -15.73 -3.88
CA GLN A 126 -8.92 -16.24 -4.86
C GLN A 126 -10.32 -16.37 -4.27
N GLU A 127 -10.46 -16.93 -3.07
CA GLU A 127 -11.77 -17.17 -2.44
C GLU A 127 -12.46 -15.85 -2.02
N TYR A 128 -11.67 -14.86 -1.59
CA TYR A 128 -12.19 -13.60 -1.06
C TYR A 128 -11.96 -12.40 -1.96
N HIS A 129 -11.55 -12.59 -3.22
CA HIS A 129 -11.30 -11.50 -4.16
C HIS A 129 -12.45 -10.47 -4.19
N ASN A 130 -13.69 -10.96 -4.30
CA ASN A 130 -14.87 -10.10 -4.30
C ASN A 130 -15.06 -9.39 -2.97
N ILE A 131 -14.89 -10.07 -1.83
CA ILE A 131 -15.04 -9.43 -0.52
C ILE A 131 -14.00 -8.32 -0.36
N THR A 132 -12.73 -8.61 -0.61
CA THR A 132 -11.66 -7.62 -0.55
C THR A 132 -11.94 -6.44 -1.46
N ARG A 133 -12.38 -6.67 -2.71
CA ARG A 133 -12.72 -5.59 -3.65
C ARG A 133 -13.85 -4.70 -3.14
N HIS A 134 -14.97 -5.29 -2.70
CA HIS A 134 -16.12 -4.52 -2.23
C HIS A 134 -15.83 -3.80 -0.91
N THR A 135 -15.10 -4.42 0.01
CA THR A 135 -14.65 -3.75 1.24
C THR A 135 -13.72 -2.58 0.90
N SER A 136 -12.76 -2.77 0.00
CA SER A 136 -11.86 -1.70 -0.44
C SER A 136 -12.64 -0.55 -1.09
N MET A 137 -13.66 -0.86 -1.89
CA MET A 137 -14.53 0.15 -2.51
C MET A 137 -15.26 0.98 -1.46
N VAL A 138 -15.89 0.33 -0.48
CA VAL A 138 -16.60 1.03 0.59
C VAL A 138 -15.64 1.92 1.35
N VAL A 139 -14.50 1.39 1.80
CA VAL A 139 -13.51 2.17 2.55
C VAL A 139 -13.01 3.35 1.72
N ARG A 140 -12.58 3.13 0.47
CA ARG A 140 -12.08 4.19 -0.42
C ARG A 140 -13.10 5.30 -0.63
N LEU A 141 -14.34 4.96 -0.98
CA LEU A 141 -15.36 5.98 -1.22
C LEU A 141 -15.72 6.76 0.05
N THR A 142 -15.73 6.10 1.22
CA THR A 142 -15.96 6.80 2.50
C THR A 142 -14.79 7.65 2.93
N ASP A 143 -13.57 7.20 2.65
CA ASP A 143 -12.32 7.91 2.91
C ASP A 143 -12.27 9.20 2.08
N ASP A 144 -12.40 9.09 0.76
CA ASP A 144 -12.42 10.24 -0.14
C ASP A 144 -13.49 11.27 0.25
N LEU A 145 -14.69 10.81 0.65
CA LEU A 145 -15.75 11.71 1.11
C LEU A 145 -15.38 12.44 2.41
N GLY A 146 -14.62 11.79 3.29
CA GLY A 146 -14.20 12.30 4.59
C GLY A 146 -12.95 13.18 4.56
N THR A 147 -12.00 12.92 3.65
CA THR A 147 -10.64 13.50 3.71
C THR A 147 -10.29 14.41 2.54
N SER A 148 -10.93 14.23 1.36
CA SER A 148 -10.53 14.93 0.13
C SER A 148 -10.45 16.45 0.28
N SER A 149 -11.35 17.05 1.07
CA SER A 149 -11.38 18.49 1.34
C SER A 149 -10.06 19.04 1.89
N ASP A 150 -9.41 18.29 2.79
CA ASP A 150 -8.17 18.71 3.45
C ASP A 150 -6.95 18.23 2.67
N GLU A 151 -7.03 17.04 2.06
CA GLU A 151 -6.01 16.51 1.15
C GLU A 151 -5.76 17.43 -0.04
N MET A 152 -6.82 17.91 -0.68
CA MET A 152 -6.72 18.86 -1.79
C MET A 152 -6.10 20.19 -1.38
N LYS A 153 -6.26 20.65 -0.13
CA LYS A 153 -5.64 21.90 0.35
C LYS A 153 -4.13 21.78 0.52
N ARG A 154 -3.65 20.62 0.96
CA ARG A 154 -2.21 20.34 1.10
C ARG A 154 -1.54 19.94 -0.22
N GLY A 155 -2.34 19.54 -1.21
CA GLY A 155 -1.88 19.14 -2.53
C GLY A 155 -1.70 17.62 -2.57
N ASP A 156 -2.65 16.96 -3.23
CA ASP A 156 -2.72 15.51 -3.35
C ASP A 156 -3.43 15.16 -4.68
N VAL A 157 -3.43 13.89 -5.05
CA VAL A 157 -4.13 13.36 -6.22
C VAL A 157 -5.62 13.69 -6.21
N SER A 158 -6.22 13.89 -7.39
CA SER A 158 -7.67 13.99 -7.52
C SER A 158 -8.36 12.74 -6.95
N LYS A 159 -9.36 12.96 -6.09
CA LYS A 159 -10.13 11.88 -5.44
C LYS A 159 -11.39 11.56 -6.24
N SER A 160 -12.16 10.57 -5.80
CA SER A 160 -13.33 10.05 -6.54
C SER A 160 -14.30 11.12 -7.05
N ILE A 161 -14.63 12.13 -6.26
CA ILE A 161 -15.53 13.21 -6.68
C ILE A 161 -14.92 14.02 -7.84
N GLN A 162 -13.64 14.39 -7.73
CA GLN A 162 -12.94 15.18 -8.73
C GLN A 162 -12.71 14.39 -10.03
N CYS A 163 -12.44 13.09 -9.95
CA CYS A 163 -12.29 12.22 -11.12
C CYS A 163 -13.63 11.92 -11.83
N TYR A 164 -14.77 12.15 -11.16
CA TYR A 164 -16.10 11.96 -11.73
C TYR A 164 -16.67 13.21 -12.41
N MET A 165 -16.31 14.41 -11.92
CA MET A 165 -16.80 15.70 -12.43
C MET A 165 -16.17 16.10 -13.76
#